data_AF-A0A0K9XJ80-F1
#
_entry.id   AF-A0A0K9XJ80-F1
#
_cell.length_a   1.000
_cell.length_b   1.000
_cell.length_c   1.000
_cell.angle_alpha   90.00
_cell.angle_beta   90.00
_cell.angle_gamma   90.00
#
_symmetry.space_group_name_H-M   'P 1'
#
loop_
_entity.id
_entity.type
_entity.pdbx_description
1 polymer ?
#
loop_
_entity_poly.entity_id
_entity_poly.type
_entity_poly.pdbx_seq_one_letter_code
_entity_poly.pdbx_strand_id
1 'polypeptide(L)'
;MPDSAPLPVHATDTVTPRRQVRHDHFAPGDRVVVIRGSLDGDLHGDDLTVVAPSWHTPTGQDGWRTRNPQGGAHTFTTAHPRYLVHVERRCPDCVAFFRALAAELLPQLPKRGCTEGDWYRFTALDQLVHRDDYGLAA
;
A
#
# COMPACT_ATOMS: atom_id res chain seq x y z
N MET A 1 -36.97 -14.84 -8.31
CA MET A 1 -36.05 -13.71 -8.13
C MET A 1 -34.72 -14.30 -7.68
N PRO A 2 -33.60 -14.14 -8.38
CA PRO A 2 -32.33 -14.54 -7.79
C PRO A 2 -32.03 -13.57 -6.65
N ASP A 3 -31.69 -14.16 -5.51
CA ASP A 3 -31.21 -13.50 -4.31
C ASP A 3 -30.00 -12.63 -4.67
N SER A 4 -30.08 -11.32 -4.44
CA SER A 4 -28.92 -10.45 -4.63
C SER A 4 -27.91 -10.81 -3.55
N ALA A 5 -26.89 -11.58 -3.94
CA ALA A 5 -25.73 -11.81 -3.09
C ALA A 5 -25.22 -10.44 -2.58
N PRO A 6 -24.92 -10.30 -1.28
CA PRO A 6 -24.31 -9.08 -0.77
C PRO A 6 -23.07 -8.78 -1.60
N LEU A 7 -22.97 -7.55 -2.11
CA LEU A 7 -21.72 -7.08 -2.71
C LEU A 7 -20.58 -7.35 -1.70
N PRO A 8 -19.44 -7.88 -2.14
CA PRO A 8 -18.32 -8.11 -1.23
C PRO A 8 -18.03 -6.80 -0.49
N VAL A 9 -17.99 -6.89 0.84
CA VAL A 9 -17.67 -5.76 1.69
C VAL A 9 -16.23 -5.39 1.36
N HIS A 10 -16.03 -4.31 0.61
CA HIS A 10 -14.70 -3.79 0.39
C HIS A 10 -14.19 -3.32 1.74
N ALA A 11 -13.21 -4.05 2.30
CA ALA A 11 -12.53 -3.60 3.49
C ALA A 11 -12.04 -2.17 3.24
N THR A 12 -12.33 -1.27 4.17
CA THR A 12 -11.96 0.14 4.00
C THR A 12 -10.72 0.42 4.83
N ASP A 13 -9.64 0.83 4.16
CA ASP A 13 -8.40 1.26 4.81
C ASP A 13 -8.48 2.75 5.17
N THR A 14 -8.68 3.02 6.45
CA THR A 14 -8.65 4.35 7.06
C THR A 14 -7.36 4.62 7.83
N VAL A 15 -6.49 3.62 7.98
CA VAL A 15 -5.19 3.74 8.67
C VAL A 15 -4.15 4.39 7.77
N THR A 16 -3.99 3.89 6.55
CA THR A 16 -2.98 4.38 5.59
C THR A 16 -3.13 5.88 5.30
N PRO A 17 -4.33 6.42 5.01
CA PRO A 17 -4.52 7.84 4.76
C PRO A 17 -4.04 8.75 5.89
N ARG A 18 -4.19 8.29 7.14
CA ARG A 18 -3.85 9.06 8.35
C ARG A 18 -2.40 8.89 8.78
N ARG A 19 -1.69 7.93 8.21
CA ARG A 19 -0.30 7.65 8.57
C ARG A 19 0.60 8.81 8.13
N GLN A 20 1.32 9.38 9.08
CA GLN A 20 2.35 10.38 8.83
C GLN A 20 3.71 9.72 8.89
N VAL A 21 4.50 9.86 7.82
CA VAL A 21 5.85 9.32 7.71
C VAL A 21 6.72 10.39 7.10
N ARG A 22 7.85 10.69 7.73
CA ARG A 22 8.83 11.62 7.18
C ARG A 22 9.47 11.03 5.93
N HIS A 23 9.86 11.88 4.99
CA HIS A 23 10.51 11.43 3.76
C HIS A 23 11.77 10.61 4.04
N ASP A 24 12.59 11.03 5.01
CA ASP A 24 13.85 10.39 5.42
C ASP A 24 13.70 9.08 6.21
N HIS A 25 12.47 8.58 6.36
CA HIS A 25 12.22 7.28 7.01
C HIS A 25 12.74 6.10 6.18
N PHE A 26 12.81 6.26 4.85
CA PHE A 26 13.32 5.25 3.94
C PHE A 26 14.63 5.71 3.29
N ALA A 27 15.43 4.74 2.84
CA ALA A 27 16.64 4.98 2.10
C ALA A 27 16.74 4.07 0.86
N PRO A 28 17.50 4.48 -0.18
CA PRO A 28 17.82 3.58 -1.29
C PRO A 28 18.42 2.26 -0.79
N GLY A 29 17.95 1.15 -1.36
CA GLY A 29 18.29 -0.22 -0.95
C GLY A 29 17.37 -0.80 0.12
N ASP A 30 16.49 -0.02 0.73
CA ASP A 30 15.51 -0.55 1.67
C ASP A 30 14.52 -1.49 0.97
N ARG A 31 14.30 -2.67 1.54
CA ARG A 31 13.19 -3.56 1.16
C ARG A 31 11.93 -3.18 1.92
N VAL A 32 10.88 -2.93 1.16
CA VAL A 32 9.59 -2.47 1.66
C VAL A 32 8.47 -3.28 1.05
N VAL A 33 7.34 -3.36 1.75
CA VAL A 33 6.10 -3.91 1.23
C VAL A 33 5.05 -2.82 1.15
N VAL A 34 4.23 -2.87 0.09
CA VAL A 34 2.94 -2.15 0.05
C VAL A 34 1.83 -3.17 0.26
N ILE A 35 1.09 -3.04 1.36
CA ILE A 35 -0.01 -3.95 1.68
C ILE A 35 -1.16 -3.72 0.69
N ARG A 36 -1.63 -4.80 0.05
CA ARG A 36 -2.64 -4.78 -1.02
C ARG A 36 -3.92 -5.50 -0.66
N GLY A 37 -3.84 -6.45 0.26
CA GLY A 37 -4.97 -7.32 0.56
C GLY A 37 -4.66 -8.32 1.65
N SER A 38 -5.31 -9.48 1.58
CA SER A 38 -5.06 -10.60 2.48
C SER A 38 -4.90 -11.92 1.74
N LEU A 39 -4.09 -12.80 2.31
CA LEU A 39 -3.95 -14.19 1.92
C LEU A 39 -4.10 -15.08 3.15
N ASP A 40 -5.10 -15.95 3.14
CA ASP A 40 -5.34 -16.96 4.20
C ASP A 40 -5.37 -16.40 5.63
N GLY A 41 -5.95 -15.20 5.78
CA GLY A 41 -6.14 -14.54 7.07
C GLY A 41 -4.97 -13.65 7.52
N ASP A 42 -3.92 -13.54 6.71
CA ASP A 42 -2.80 -12.62 6.92
C ASP A 42 -2.81 -11.50 5.88
N LEU A 43 -2.24 -10.34 6.24
CA LEU A 43 -2.05 -9.26 5.27
C LEU A 43 -1.00 -9.65 4.22
N HIS A 44 -1.29 -9.30 2.98
CA HIS A 44 -0.45 -9.57 1.82
C HIS A 44 -0.19 -8.27 1.05
N GLY A 45 0.94 -8.21 0.34
CA GLY A 45 1.33 -7.03 -0.43
C GLY A 45 2.47 -7.26 -1.41
N ASP A 46 2.79 -6.19 -2.14
CA ASP A 46 3.86 -6.15 -3.13
C ASP A 46 5.22 -5.89 -2.45
N ASP A 47 6.18 -6.79 -2.62
CA ASP A 47 7.57 -6.61 -2.18
C ASP A 47 8.34 -5.75 -3.18
N LEU A 48 8.96 -4.67 -2.69
CA LEU A 48 9.60 -3.66 -3.50
C LEU A 48 10.95 -3.27 -2.89
N THR A 49 11.85 -2.76 -3.75
CA THR A 49 13.09 -2.12 -3.31
C THR A 49 13.01 -0.62 -3.55
N VAL A 50 13.30 0.19 -2.53
CA VAL A 50 13.46 1.64 -2.67
C VAL A 50 14.73 1.92 -3.47
N VAL A 51 14.64 2.69 -4.55
CA VAL A 51 15.79 2.96 -5.44
C VAL A 51 16.24 4.41 -5.46
N ALA A 52 15.32 5.36 -5.28
CA ALA A 52 15.66 6.79 -5.27
C ALA A 52 14.53 7.64 -4.66
N PRO A 53 14.84 8.79 -4.05
CA PRO A 53 13.82 9.78 -3.72
C PRO A 53 13.13 10.27 -5.00
N SER A 54 11.87 10.68 -4.88
CA SER A 54 11.04 11.11 -6.00
C SER A 54 9.99 12.13 -5.55
N TRP A 55 9.16 12.58 -6.48
CA TRP A 55 8.01 13.43 -6.19
C TRP A 55 6.72 12.64 -6.46
N HIS A 56 5.82 12.61 -5.49
CA HIS A 56 4.53 11.94 -5.62
C HIS A 56 3.45 12.99 -5.96
N THR A 57 3.23 13.21 -7.26
CA THR A 57 2.34 14.24 -7.80
C THR A 57 0.91 14.16 -7.24
N PRO A 58 0.27 12.99 -7.12
CA PRO A 58 -1.10 12.88 -6.62
C PRO A 58 -1.29 13.40 -5.20
N THR A 59 -0.26 13.39 -4.36
CA THR A 59 -0.36 13.95 -3.00
C THR A 59 0.36 15.29 -2.86
N GLY A 60 1.07 15.75 -3.89
CA GLY A 60 1.92 16.94 -3.83
C GLY A 60 2.99 16.87 -2.73
N GLN A 61 3.49 15.67 -2.45
CA GLN A 61 4.44 15.40 -1.36
C GLN A 61 5.61 14.55 -1.86
N ASP A 62 6.67 14.50 -1.07
CA ASP A 62 7.84 13.68 -1.39
C ASP A 62 7.45 12.20 -1.50
N GLY A 63 7.97 11.55 -2.54
CA GLY A 63 7.73 10.15 -2.87
C GLY A 63 9.01 9.34 -2.89
N TRP A 64 8.86 8.03 -3.05
CA TRP A 64 9.98 7.11 -3.28
C TRP A 64 9.75 6.36 -4.58
N ARG A 65 10.77 6.35 -5.44
CA ARG A 65 10.83 5.43 -6.57
C ARG A 65 11.13 4.05 -6.02
N THR A 66 10.30 3.08 -6.37
CA THR A 66 10.40 1.68 -5.98
C THR A 66 10.53 0.79 -7.20
N ARG A 67 11.27 -0.31 -7.04
CA ARG A 67 11.43 -1.34 -8.06
C ARG A 67 10.75 -2.62 -7.61
N ASN A 68 9.89 -3.16 -8.46
CA ASN A 68 9.36 -4.51 -8.33
C ASN A 68 10.42 -5.52 -8.80
N PRO A 69 10.91 -6.44 -7.94
CA PRO A 69 11.93 -7.42 -8.31
C PRO A 69 11.43 -8.48 -9.30
N GLN A 70 10.13 -8.77 -9.32
CA GLN A 70 9.49 -9.66 -10.30
C GLN A 70 9.28 -8.99 -11.67
N GLY A 71 9.36 -7.66 -11.74
CA GLY A 71 9.20 -6.88 -12.96
C GLY A 71 7.74 -6.78 -13.42
N GLY A 72 7.50 -6.85 -14.73
CA GLY A 72 6.16 -6.76 -15.34
C GLY A 72 5.79 -5.34 -15.80
N ALA A 73 4.48 -5.10 -15.94
CA ALA A 73 3.94 -3.86 -16.50
C ALA A 73 4.38 -2.60 -15.72
N HIS A 74 4.54 -2.74 -14.40
CA HIS A 74 4.95 -1.66 -13.50
C HIS A 74 6.24 -2.05 -12.78
N THR A 75 7.34 -2.16 -13.54
CA THR A 75 8.65 -2.53 -12.96
C THR A 75 9.20 -1.45 -12.04
N PHE A 76 8.95 -0.18 -12.36
CA PHE A 76 9.33 0.95 -11.53
C PHE A 76 8.13 1.83 -11.27
N THR A 77 7.85 2.07 -9.99
CA THR A 77 6.69 2.83 -9.55
C THR A 77 7.13 3.92 -8.60
N THR A 78 6.32 4.97 -8.47
CA THR A 78 6.54 5.99 -7.43
C THR A 78 5.44 5.86 -6.39
N ALA A 79 5.80 5.70 -5.13
CA ALA A 79 4.87 5.54 -4.02
C ALA A 79 5.12 6.61 -2.95
N HIS A 80 4.06 7.05 -2.29
CA HIS A 80 4.17 7.91 -1.12
C HIS A 80 4.76 7.13 0.08
N PRO A 81 5.62 7.73 0.95
CA PRO A 81 6.22 7.06 2.10
C PRO A 81 5.20 6.34 3.01
N ARG A 82 3.99 6.90 3.13
CA ARG A 82 2.94 6.33 3.99
C ARG A 82 2.45 4.94 3.56
N TYR A 83 2.68 4.55 2.31
CA TYR A 83 2.29 3.23 1.78
C TYR A 83 3.31 2.14 2.07
N LEU A 84 4.53 2.52 2.43
CA LEU A 84 5.69 1.64 2.49
C LEU A 84 5.90 1.10 3.91
N VAL A 85 6.23 -0.18 4.03
CA VAL A 85 6.52 -0.82 5.32
C VAL A 85 7.83 -1.59 5.20
N HIS A 86 8.81 -1.35 6.07
CA HIS A 86 10.06 -2.12 6.06
C HIS A 86 9.83 -3.61 6.33
N VAL A 87 10.52 -4.47 5.56
CA VAL A 87 10.42 -5.93 5.71
C VAL A 87 11.59 -6.51 6.52
N GLU A 88 12.82 -6.05 6.28
CA GLU A 88 14.03 -6.66 6.84
C GLU A 88 14.62 -5.89 8.04
N ARG A 89 13.94 -4.84 8.49
CA ARG A 89 14.42 -3.96 9.56
C ARG A 89 13.44 -3.91 10.70
N ARG A 90 13.97 -3.90 11.92
CA ARG A 90 13.18 -3.69 13.14
C ARG A 90 12.82 -2.20 13.26
N CYS A 91 11.81 -1.77 12.52
CA CYS A 91 11.32 -0.40 12.49
C CYS A 91 10.06 -0.27 13.37
N PRO A 92 10.12 0.43 14.53
CA PRO A 92 8.96 0.56 15.43
C PRO A 92 7.73 1.17 14.77
N ASP A 93 7.91 2.21 13.95
CA ASP A 93 6.81 2.91 13.28
C ASP A 93 6.12 2.00 12.26
N CYS A 94 6.90 1.26 11.46
CA CYS A 94 6.38 0.29 10.50
C CYS A 94 5.65 -0.86 11.19
N VAL A 95 6.18 -1.36 12.31
CA VAL A 95 5.52 -2.42 13.11
C VAL A 95 4.22 -1.91 13.73
N ALA A 96 4.21 -0.70 14.29
CA ALA A 96 3.00 -0.10 14.85
C ALA A 96 1.93 0.12 13.78
N PHE A 97 2.32 0.64 12.62
CA PHE A 97 1.42 0.80 11.48
C PHE A 97 0.86 -0.54 10.99
N PHE A 98 1.72 -1.54 10.75
CA PHE A 98 1.27 -2.86 10.28
C PHE A 98 0.28 -3.51 11.26
N ARG A 99 0.51 -3.38 12.57
CA ARG A 99 -0.41 -3.88 13.59
C ARG A 99 -1.76 -3.15 13.58
N ALA A 100 -1.75 -1.82 13.46
CA ALA A 100 -2.97 -1.03 13.38
C ALA A 100 -3.77 -1.38 12.11
N LEU A 101 -3.07 -1.50 10.98
CA LEU A 101 -3.66 -1.88 9.69
C LEU A 101 -4.27 -3.28 9.75
N ALA A 102 -3.56 -4.26 10.32
CA ALA A 102 -4.07 -5.63 10.49
C ALA A 102 -5.30 -5.68 11.41
N ALA A 103 -5.28 -4.95 12.52
CA ALA A 103 -6.39 -4.88 13.45
C ALA A 103 -7.65 -4.27 12.81
N GLU A 104 -7.48 -3.32 11.88
CA GLU A 104 -8.60 -2.71 11.17
C GLU A 104 -9.12 -3.60 10.02
N LEU A 105 -8.22 -4.14 9.20
CA LEU A 105 -8.59 -4.76 7.92
C LEU A 105 -8.94 -6.25 8.05
N LEU A 106 -8.20 -7.03 8.85
CA LEU A 106 -8.42 -8.48 8.93
C LEU A 106 -9.83 -8.87 9.41
N PRO A 107 -10.49 -8.14 10.33
CA PRO A 107 -11.88 -8.42 10.69
C PRO A 107 -12.89 -8.22 9.53
N GLN A 108 -12.54 -7.41 8.52
CA GLN A 108 -13.37 -7.12 7.35
C GLN A 108 -13.12 -8.08 6.19
N LEU A 109 -11.99 -8.81 6.21
CA LEU A 109 -11.53 -9.66 5.12
C LEU A 109 -11.86 -11.15 5.37
N PRO A 110 -12.05 -11.95 4.30
CA PRO A 110 -12.20 -13.39 4.44
C PRO A 110 -11.00 -14.04 5.13
N LYS A 111 -11.26 -14.99 6.04
CA LYS A 111 -10.20 -15.74 6.75
C LYS A 111 -9.42 -16.72 5.86
N ARG A 112 -9.89 -16.99 4.65
CA ARG A 112 -9.31 -17.96 3.70
C ARG A 112 -9.41 -17.43 2.28
N GLY A 113 -8.44 -17.79 1.46
CA GLY A 113 -8.33 -17.33 0.09
C GLY A 113 -7.54 -16.03 -0.04
N CYS A 114 -7.44 -15.55 -1.28
CA CYS A 114 -6.78 -14.30 -1.63
C CYS A 114 -7.85 -13.22 -1.87
N THR A 115 -7.68 -12.05 -1.26
CA THR A 115 -8.56 -10.90 -1.47
C THR A 115 -7.71 -9.67 -1.71
N GLU A 116 -7.96 -8.99 -2.81
CA GLU A 116 -7.43 -7.66 -3.09
C GLU A 116 -8.30 -6.60 -2.41
N GLY A 117 -7.67 -5.62 -1.78
CA GLY A 117 -8.34 -4.57 -1.03
C GLY A 117 -8.89 -3.43 -1.88
N ASP A 118 -8.51 -3.35 -3.16
CA ASP A 118 -8.82 -2.23 -4.08
C ASP A 118 -8.46 -0.83 -3.50
N TRP A 119 -7.53 -0.78 -2.54
CA TRP A 119 -7.14 0.48 -1.86
C TRP A 119 -6.26 1.37 -2.72
N TYR A 120 -5.64 0.83 -3.76
CA TYR A 120 -4.65 1.54 -4.55
C TYR A 120 -4.87 1.35 -6.05
N ARG A 121 -4.48 2.36 -6.81
CA ARG A 121 -4.40 2.32 -8.28
C ARG A 121 -3.11 2.94 -8.76
N PHE A 122 -2.69 2.56 -9.95
CA PHE A 122 -1.63 3.26 -10.66
C PHE A 122 -2.21 4.40 -11.51
N THR A 123 -1.50 5.52 -11.54
CA THR A 123 -1.69 6.57 -12.55
C THR A 123 -1.01 6.18 -13.87
N ALA A 124 -1.25 6.96 -14.93
CA ALA A 124 -0.53 6.82 -16.19
C ALA A 124 0.99 7.09 -16.09
N LEU A 125 1.47 7.66 -14.98
CA LEU A 125 2.88 7.94 -14.71
C LEU A 125 3.51 6.91 -13.75
N ASP A 126 2.90 5.73 -13.59
CA ASP A 126 3.32 4.69 -12.65
C ASP A 126 3.40 5.14 -11.18
N GLN A 127 2.60 6.14 -10.81
CA GLN A 127 2.48 6.57 -9.41
C GLN A 127 1.38 5.76 -8.73
N LEU A 128 1.71 5.12 -7.61
CA LEU A 128 0.78 4.34 -6.80
C LEU A 128 0.03 5.26 -5.85
N VAL A 129 -1.28 5.31 -6.00
CA VAL A 129 -2.14 6.25 -5.27
C VAL A 129 -3.11 5.48 -4.41
N HIS A 130 -3.33 5.94 -3.18
CA HIS A 130 -4.38 5.41 -2.33
C HIS A 130 -5.74 6.01 -2.72
N ARG A 131 -6.84 5.25 -2.54
CA ARG A 131 -8.21 5.64 -2.93
C ARG A 131 -8.67 6.99 -2.40
N ASP A 132 -8.22 7.33 -1.20
CA ASP A 132 -8.56 8.60 -0.56
C ASP A 132 -7.85 9.82 -1.19
N ASP A 133 -6.83 9.63 -2.04
CA ASP A 133 -6.16 10.72 -2.76
C ASP A 133 -6.58 10.84 -4.23
N TYR A 134 -7.53 10.03 -4.69
CA TYR A 134 -7.88 9.97 -6.11
C TYR A 134 -8.36 11.30 -6.69
N GLY A 135 -8.84 12.23 -5.85
CA GLY A 135 -9.26 13.58 -6.22
C GLY A 135 -8.21 14.68 -6.00
N LEU A 136 -7.00 14.35 -5.52
CA LEU A 136 -5.89 15.30 -5.36
C LEU A 136 -4.99 15.36 -6.61
N ALA A 137 -5.15 14.41 -7.53
CA ALA A 137 -4.54 14.45 -8.86
C ALA A 137 -5.43 15.27 -9.81
N ALA A 138 -5.25 16.59 -9.79
CA ALA A 138 -5.75 17.49 -10.83
C ALA A 138 -4.77 17.56 -12.01
#